data_AF-B2LWZ0-F1
#
_entry.id   AF-B2LWZ0-F1
#
_cell.length_a   1.000
_cell.length_b   1.000
_cell.length_c   1.000
_cell.angle_alpha   90.00
_cell.angle_beta   90.00
_cell.angle_gamma   90.00
#
_symmetry.space_group_name_H-M   'P 1'
#
loop_
_entity.id
_entity.type
_entity.pdbx_description
1 polymer ?
#
loop_
_entity_poly.entity_id
_entity_poly.type
_entity_poly.pdbx_seq_one_letter_code
_entity_poly.pdbx_strand_id
1 'polypeptide(L)'
;LKDFEWEFLNTIKEDKGYISTSLSSERLAAFGSRKIILRLQIPKGSKGAYLSAIGGFANEKEILLDKDSKYHINKITEVVIKGIKRYVVDATLLTD
;
A
#
# COMPACT_ATOMS: atom_id res chain seq x y z
N LEU A 1 -5.23 -14.05 11.37
CA LEU A 1 -5.53 -14.09 9.93
C LEU A 1 -7.03 -14.18 9.69
N LYS A 2 -7.71 -15.25 10.13
CA LYS A 2 -9.17 -15.43 9.92
C LYS A 2 -10.02 -14.20 10.26
N ASP A 3 -9.84 -13.59 11.43
CA ASP A 3 -10.63 -12.41 11.82
C ASP A 3 -10.34 -11.19 10.94
N PHE A 4 -9.07 -11.04 10.51
CA PHE A 4 -8.65 -9.95 9.63
C PHE A 4 -9.18 -10.16 8.20
N GLU A 5 -9.22 -11.41 7.73
CA GLU A 5 -9.89 -11.73 6.46
C GLU A 5 -11.40 -11.51 6.56
N TRP A 6 -12.03 -11.92 7.66
CA TRP A 6 -13.46 -11.70 7.89
C TRP A 6 -13.84 -10.22 7.82
N GLU A 7 -13.01 -9.35 8.39
CA GLU A 7 -13.26 -7.90 8.41
C GLU A 7 -12.95 -7.21 7.08
N PHE A 8 -11.87 -7.59 6.38
CA PHE A 8 -11.32 -6.80 5.28
C PHE A 8 -11.33 -7.47 3.90
N LEU A 9 -11.36 -8.80 3.81
CA LEU A 9 -11.28 -9.48 2.52
C LEU A 9 -12.53 -9.16 1.67
N ASN A 10 -12.33 -8.86 0.38
CA ASN A 10 -13.38 -8.46 -0.57
C ASN A 10 -14.13 -7.16 -0.20
N THR A 11 -13.56 -6.35 0.70
CA THR A 11 -14.09 -5.02 1.01
C THR A 11 -13.36 -3.93 0.21
N ILE A 12 -14.00 -2.77 0.10
CA ILE A 12 -13.39 -1.55 -0.43
C ILE A 12 -12.97 -0.69 0.74
N LYS A 13 -11.70 -0.29 0.76
CA LYS A 13 -11.20 0.72 1.69
C LYS A 13 -11.02 2.06 0.97
N GLU A 14 -11.48 3.12 1.63
CA GLU A 14 -11.34 4.50 1.19
C GLU A 14 -10.28 5.23 2.02
N ASP A 15 -9.60 6.19 1.39
CA ASP A 15 -8.83 7.23 2.06
C ASP A 15 -9.19 8.60 1.49
N LYS A 16 -9.63 9.51 2.36
CA LYS A 16 -9.99 10.89 1.99
C LYS A 16 -8.76 11.78 1.81
N GLY A 17 -7.61 11.35 2.33
CA GLY A 17 -6.33 12.01 2.11
C GLY A 17 -5.59 11.44 0.90
N TYR A 18 -4.44 12.04 0.60
CA TYR A 18 -3.48 11.48 -0.34
C TYR A 18 -2.82 10.24 0.26
N ILE A 19 -2.59 9.21 -0.56
CA ILE A 19 -1.89 8.00 -0.12
C ILE A 19 -0.46 8.02 -0.65
N SER A 20 0.50 8.19 0.24
CA SER A 20 1.92 8.01 -0.06
C SER A 20 2.27 6.52 -0.15
N THR A 21 2.89 6.12 -1.25
CA THR A 21 3.33 4.76 -1.52
C THR A 21 4.75 4.76 -2.09
N SER A 22 5.43 3.60 -2.13
CA SER A 22 6.76 3.48 -2.73
C SER A 22 6.76 2.40 -3.80
N LEU A 23 7.56 2.60 -4.86
CA LEU A 23 7.85 1.55 -5.86
C LEU A 23 8.71 0.41 -5.30
N SER A 24 9.34 0.61 -4.14
CA SER A 24 10.17 -0.39 -3.48
C SER A 24 9.44 -1.03 -2.30
N SER A 25 9.55 -2.35 -2.16
CA SER A 25 9.13 -3.09 -0.97
C SER A 25 10.24 -3.18 0.09
N GLU A 26 11.32 -2.41 -0.06
CA GLU A 26 12.44 -2.40 0.89
C GLU A 26 11.98 -1.96 2.28
N ARG A 27 12.43 -2.70 3.30
CA ARG A 27 12.08 -2.41 4.69
C ARG A 27 13.05 -1.40 5.29
N LEU A 28 12.62 -0.14 5.35
CA LEU A 28 13.33 0.93 6.05
C LEU A 28 13.13 0.85 7.57
N ALA A 29 14.11 1.34 8.34
CA ALA A 29 14.09 1.31 9.81
C ALA A 29 12.85 2.02 10.39
N ALA A 30 12.47 3.17 9.82
CA ALA A 30 11.31 3.97 10.22
C ALA A 30 9.98 3.19 10.16
N PHE A 31 9.89 2.15 9.32
CA PHE A 31 8.68 1.33 9.16
C PHE A 31 8.80 -0.06 9.78
N GLY A 32 9.90 -0.34 10.48
CA GLY A 32 10.22 -1.68 11.00
C GLY A 32 9.17 -2.26 11.94
N SER A 33 8.43 -1.40 12.67
CA SER A 33 7.37 -1.81 13.60
C SER A 33 6.02 -2.06 12.92
N ARG A 34 5.83 -1.65 11.66
CA ARG A 34 4.56 -1.85 10.93
C ARG A 34 4.36 -3.33 10.64
N LYS A 35 3.15 -3.82 10.96
CA LYS A 35 2.76 -5.24 10.84
C LYS A 35 1.99 -5.56 9.56
N ILE A 36 1.54 -4.54 8.83
CA ILE A 36 0.74 -4.66 7.61
C ILE A 36 1.52 -4.01 6.47
N ILE A 37 1.66 -4.73 5.36
CA ILE A 37 2.26 -4.28 4.11
C ILE A 37 1.14 -4.26 3.07
N LEU A 38 0.78 -3.08 2.59
CA LEU A 38 -0.14 -2.94 1.46
C LEU A 38 0.65 -3.11 0.16
N ARG A 39 0.30 -4.14 -0.62
CA ARG A 39 0.84 -4.35 -1.97
C ARG A 39 -0.25 -4.01 -2.97
N LEU A 40 -0.20 -2.78 -3.46
CA LEU A 40 -1.26 -2.17 -4.26
C LEU A 40 -0.95 -2.29 -5.76
N GLN A 41 -1.88 -2.88 -6.51
CA GLN A 41 -1.91 -2.81 -7.97
C GLN A 41 -2.53 -1.48 -8.39
N ILE A 42 -1.81 -0.73 -9.23
CA ILE A 42 -2.23 0.58 -9.73
C ILE A 42 -2.46 0.45 -11.24
N PRO A 43 -3.71 0.39 -11.73
CA PRO A 43 -4.00 0.30 -13.16
C PRO A 43 -3.49 1.51 -13.94
N LYS A 44 -3.19 1.31 -15.23
CA LYS A 44 -2.84 2.42 -16.14
C LYS A 44 -4.00 3.43 -16.17
N GLY A 45 -3.66 4.72 -16.06
CA GLY A 45 -4.65 5.81 -16.04
C GLY A 45 -5.07 6.25 -14.63
N SER A 46 -4.61 5.56 -13.59
CA SER A 46 -4.83 5.98 -12.19
C SER A 46 -4.25 7.37 -11.91
N LYS A 47 -4.92 8.14 -11.05
CA LYS A 47 -4.48 9.48 -10.62
C LYS A 47 -3.39 9.38 -9.56
N GLY A 48 -2.18 9.75 -9.95
CA GLY A 48 -1.03 9.84 -9.05
C GLY A 48 0.20 10.37 -9.76
N ALA A 49 1.24 10.67 -9.00
CA ALA A 49 2.50 11.20 -9.53
C ALA A 49 3.71 10.58 -8.82
N TYR A 50 4.82 10.47 -9.56
CA TYR A 50 6.11 10.09 -8.99
C TYR A 50 6.78 11.32 -8.38
N LEU A 51 6.61 11.48 -7.07
CA LEU A 51 7.03 12.69 -6.35
C LEU A 51 8.55 12.77 -6.22
N SER A 52 9.25 11.64 -6.19
CA SER A 52 10.71 11.64 -6.17
C SER A 52 11.36 12.25 -7.43
N ALA A 53 10.61 12.54 -8.50
CA ALA A 53 11.14 13.25 -9.68
C ALA A 53 11.40 14.74 -9.45
N ILE A 54 10.73 15.39 -8.49
CA ILE A 54 10.84 16.85 -8.29
C ILE A 54 11.99 17.27 -7.34
N GLY A 55 12.82 16.31 -6.90
CA GLY A 55 13.99 16.57 -6.05
C GLY A 55 13.69 16.54 -4.54
N GLY A 56 14.73 16.72 -3.70
CA GLY A 56 14.64 16.71 -2.24
C GLY A 56 14.64 15.32 -1.60
N PHE A 57 13.76 14.41 -2.05
CA PHE A 57 13.57 13.06 -1.48
C PHE A 57 13.66 11.96 -2.57
N ALA A 58 14.68 12.04 -3.42
CA ALA A 58 14.83 11.15 -4.58
C ALA A 58 14.94 9.65 -4.21
N ASN A 59 15.40 9.34 -3.01
CA ASN A 59 15.64 7.96 -2.56
C ASN A 59 14.36 7.22 -2.13
N GLU A 60 13.26 7.93 -1.89
CA GLU A 60 12.02 7.33 -1.36
C GLU A 60 11.22 6.56 -2.42
N LYS A 61 11.53 6.81 -3.70
CA LYS A 61 10.84 6.23 -4.86
C LYS A 61 9.32 6.36 -4.72
N GLU A 62 8.89 7.55 -4.28
CA GLU A 62 7.52 7.80 -3.83
C GLU A 62 6.57 7.96 -5.01
N ILE A 63 5.45 7.24 -4.95
CA ILE A 63 4.26 7.47 -5.76
C ILE A 63 3.17 8.00 -4.83
N LEU A 64 2.73 9.23 -5.05
CA LEU A 64 1.63 9.84 -4.33
C LEU A 64 0.34 9.65 -5.13
N LEU A 65 -0.63 8.94 -4.54
CA LEU A 65 -1.96 8.78 -5.10
C LEU A 65 -2.83 9.96 -4.69
N ASP A 66 -3.67 10.42 -5.61
CA ASP A 66 -4.61 11.51 -5.35
C ASP A 66 -5.59 11.16 -4.21
N LYS A 67 -6.18 12.17 -3.61
CA LYS A 67 -7.16 12.03 -2.54
C LYS A 67 -8.42 11.28 -3.00
N ASP A 68 -9.24 10.85 -2.05
CA ASP A 68 -10.49 10.11 -2.29
C ASP A 68 -10.24 8.75 -2.99
N SER A 69 -9.04 8.20 -2.80
CA SER A 69 -8.62 6.92 -3.34
C SER A 69 -9.41 5.77 -2.71
N LYS A 70 -9.83 4.81 -3.55
CA LYS A 70 -10.50 3.58 -3.13
C LYS A 70 -9.75 2.38 -3.67
N TYR A 71 -9.60 1.33 -2.87
CA TYR A 71 -9.03 0.07 -3.34
C TYR A 71 -9.80 -1.13 -2.82
N HIS A 72 -9.89 -2.16 -3.64
CA HIS A 72 -10.49 -3.44 -3.31
C HIS A 72 -9.41 -4.37 -2.73
N ILE A 73 -9.69 -4.98 -1.57
CA ILE A 73 -8.79 -5.94 -0.93
C ILE A 73 -9.03 -7.33 -1.53
N ASN A 74 -8.05 -7.82 -2.29
CA ASN A 74 -8.17 -9.05 -3.07
C ASN A 74 -7.73 -10.30 -2.29
N LYS A 75 -6.67 -10.19 -1.49
CA LYS A 75 -6.06 -11.32 -0.78
C LYS A 75 -5.26 -10.83 0.41
N ILE A 76 -5.22 -11.65 1.46
CA ILE A 76 -4.38 -11.41 2.63
C ILE A 76 -3.49 -12.64 2.83
N THR A 77 -2.20 -12.42 3.07
CA THR A 77 -1.23 -13.49 3.33
C THR A 77 -0.35 -13.17 4.52
N GLU A 78 0.19 -14.20 5.16
CA GLU A 78 1.19 -14.06 6.22
C GLU A 78 2.60 -14.15 5.64
N VAL A 79 3.49 -13.31 6.16
CA VAL A 79 4.94 -13.40 5.91
C VAL A 79 5.69 -13.19 7.22
N VAL A 80 6.77 -13.94 7.43
CA VAL A 80 7.68 -13.75 8.57
C VAL A 80 8.93 -13.06 8.09
N ILE A 81 9.18 -11.84 8.56
CA ILE A 81 10.36 -11.04 8.21
C ILE A 81 11.16 -10.77 9.48
N LYS A 82 12.38 -11.31 9.55
CA LYS A 82 13.26 -11.25 10.73
C LYS A 82 12.56 -11.71 12.01
N GLY A 83 11.87 -12.86 11.96
CA GLY A 83 11.16 -13.44 13.10
C GLY A 83 9.83 -12.75 13.48
N ILE A 84 9.47 -11.65 12.84
CA ILE A 84 8.22 -10.92 13.12
C ILE A 84 7.19 -11.25 12.04
N LYS A 85 6.04 -11.76 12.47
CA LYS A 85 4.87 -12.01 11.61
C LYS A 85 4.28 -10.68 11.12
N ARG A 86 4.01 -10.61 9.82
CA ARG A 86 3.34 -9.49 9.13
C ARG A 86 2.27 -10.03 8.20
N TYR A 87 1.32 -9.16 7.85
CA TYR A 87 0.33 -9.42 6.81
C TYR A 87 0.70 -8.64 5.54
N VAL A 88 0.68 -9.32 4.40
CA VAL A 88 0.68 -8.67 3.09
C VAL A 88 -0.77 -8.63 2.61
N VAL A 89 -1.26 -7.42 2.35
CA VAL A 89 -2.60 -7.15 1.82
C VAL A 89 -2.43 -6.83 0.34
N ASP A 90 -2.82 -7.78 -0.51
CA ASP A 90 -2.91 -7.56 -1.95
C ASP A 90 -4.21 -6.83 -2.26
N ALA A 91 -4.10 -5.66 -2.88
CA ALA A 91 -5.23 -4.82 -3.23
C ALA A 91 -5.08 -4.24 -4.63
N THR A 92 -6.19 -3.81 -5.21
CA THR A 92 -6.23 -3.14 -6.52
C THR A 92 -6.91 -1.78 -6.36
N LEU A 93 -6.23 -0.71 -6.78
CA LEU A 93 -6.79 0.63 -6.82
C LEU A 93 -7.96 0.66 -7.82
N LEU A 94 -9.07 1.24 -7.39
CA LEU A 94 -10.22 1.47 -8.25
C LEU A 94 -9.99 2.77 -9.01
N THR A 95 -10.11 2.70 -10.33
CA THR A 95 -10.08 3.86 -11.21
C THR A 95 -11.51 4.20 -11.62
N ASP A 96 -11.85 5.48 -11.57
CA ASP A 96 -13.09 6.01 -12.14
C ASP A 96 -13.12 5.87 -13.66
#